data_AF-A0A2V8LLL5-F1
#
_entry.id   AF-A0A2V8LLL5-F1
#
_cell.length_a   1.000
_cell.length_b   1.000
_cell.length_c   1.000
_cell.angle_alpha   90.00
_cell.angle_beta   90.00
_cell.angle_gamma   90.00
#
_symmetry.space_group_name_H-M   'P 1'
#
loop_
_entity.id
_entity.type
_entity.pdbx_description
1 polymer ?
#
loop_
_entity_poly.entity_id
_entity_poly.type
_entity_poly.pdbx_seq_one_letter_code
_entity_poly.pdbx_strand_id
1 'polypeptide(L)'
;MLVADPANTMVLFGLAKEYEKAGDDRKLIETLERYLASADDEGNAYGMLARAFERTKRIDKAREAYQRGVEVAMAHGHPGMAEEYRQMLEN
;
A
#
# COMPACT_ATOMS: atom_id res chain seq x y z
N MET A 1 -5.53 24.44 -17.81
CA MET A 1 -5.78 23.05 -18.24
C MET A 1 -4.76 22.21 -17.49
N LEU A 2 -5.18 21.63 -16.36
CA LEU A 2 -4.30 20.77 -15.55
C LEU A 2 -4.11 19.48 -16.35
N VAL A 3 -2.98 19.37 -17.05
CA VAL A 3 -2.52 18.10 -17.59
C VAL A 3 -2.40 17.19 -16.38
N ALA A 4 -3.32 16.22 -16.26
CA ALA A 4 -3.31 15.24 -15.19
C ALA A 4 -2.05 14.41 -15.37
N ASP A 5 -0.98 14.81 -14.69
CA ASP A 5 0.24 14.03 -14.63
C ASP A 5 -0.15 12.66 -14.04
N PRO A 6 -0.02 11.56 -14.80
CA PRO A 6 -0.33 10.22 -14.30
C PRO A 6 0.52 9.83 -13.08
N ALA A 7 1.56 10.62 -12.77
CA ALA A 7 2.42 10.50 -11.60
C ALA A 7 1.94 11.33 -10.39
N ASN A 8 0.79 12.01 -10.45
CA ASN A 8 0.27 12.73 -9.28
C ASN A 8 -0.16 11.73 -8.19
N THR A 9 0.71 11.55 -7.20
CA THR A 9 0.59 10.64 -6.05
C THR A 9 -0.77 10.76 -5.36
N MET A 10 -1.30 11.98 -5.21
CA MET A 10 -2.62 12.20 -4.59
C MET A 10 -3.78 11.56 -5.39
N VAL A 11 -3.70 11.58 -6.72
CA VAL A 11 -4.72 10.95 -7.59
C VAL A 11 -4.59 9.42 -7.55
N LEU A 12 -3.36 8.92 -7.49
CA LEU A 12 -3.08 7.48 -7.45
C LEU A 12 -3.64 6.81 -6.19
N PHE A 13 -3.51 7.44 -5.02
CA PHE A 13 -4.06 6.86 -3.79
C PHE A 13 -5.60 6.84 -3.79
N GLY A 14 -6.23 7.92 -4.27
CA GLY A 14 -7.67 7.96 -4.47
C GLY A 14 -8.14 6.85 -5.41
N LEU A 15 -7.45 6.68 -6.54
CA LEU A 15 -7.74 5.62 -7.51
C LEU A 15 -7.55 4.21 -6.94
N ALA A 16 -6.50 4.00 -6.13
CA ALA A 16 -6.29 2.74 -5.42
C ALA A 16 -7.49 2.40 -4.52
N LYS A 17 -7.99 3.36 -3.73
CA LYS A 17 -9.20 3.14 -2.91
C LYS A 17 -10.43 2.76 -3.75
N GLU A 18 -10.60 3.34 -4.93
CA GLU A 18 -11.71 2.96 -5.82
C GLU A 18 -11.53 1.53 -6.37
N TYR A 19 -10.31 1.12 -6.72
CA TYR A 19 -10.04 -0.27 -7.12
C TYR A 19 -10.21 -1.26 -5.98
N GLU A 20 -9.85 -0.89 -4.75
CA GLU A 20 -10.08 -1.71 -3.56
C GLU A 20 -11.58 -1.94 -3.34
N LYS A 21 -12.40 -0.89 -3.39
CA LYS A 21 -13.87 -0.99 -3.29
C LYS A 21 -14.47 -1.85 -4.41
N ALA A 22 -13.90 -1.78 -5.61
CA ALA A 22 -14.34 -2.56 -6.76
C ALA A 22 -13.87 -4.02 -6.70
N GLY A 23 -12.98 -4.39 -5.78
CA GLY A 23 -12.35 -5.72 -5.72
C GLY A 23 -11.43 -6.02 -6.89
N ASP A 24 -10.98 -5.01 -7.64
CA ASP A 24 -10.03 -5.17 -8.75
C ASP A 24 -8.60 -5.20 -8.20
N ASP A 25 -8.24 -6.30 -7.54
CA ASP A 25 -6.95 -6.45 -6.85
C ASP A 25 -5.76 -6.26 -7.78
N ARG A 26 -5.89 -6.62 -9.06
CA ARG A 26 -4.83 -6.44 -10.05
C ARG A 26 -4.52 -4.95 -10.25
N LYS A 27 -5.54 -4.13 -10.49
CA LYS A 27 -5.35 -2.68 -10.67
C LYS A 27 -5.02 -1.97 -9.37
N LEU A 28 -5.55 -2.44 -8.24
CA LEU A 28 -5.18 -1.95 -6.93
C LEU A 28 -3.67 -2.08 -6.70
N ILE A 29 -3.12 -3.28 -6.92
CA ILE A 29 -1.68 -3.56 -6.79
C ILE A 29 -0.88 -2.64 -7.71
N GLU A 30 -1.20 -2.61 -9.01
CA GLU A 30 -0.45 -1.79 -9.98
C GLU A 30 -0.45 -0.30 -9.60
N THR A 31 -1.59 0.20 -9.13
CA THR A 31 -1.74 1.61 -8.73
C THR A 31 -0.95 1.91 -7.46
N LEU A 32 -0.98 1.02 -6.46
CA LEU A 32 -0.23 1.18 -5.22
C LEU A 32 1.28 1.04 -5.43
N GLU A 33 1.74 0.15 -6.30
CA GLU A 33 3.18 0.04 -6.64
C GLU A 33 3.69 1.34 -7.30
N ARG A 34 2.89 1.94 -8.20
CA ARG A 34 3.22 3.26 -8.80
C ARG A 34 3.20 4.38 -7.77
N TYR A 35 2.22 4.36 -6.87
CA TYR A 35 2.09 5.34 -5.79
C TYR A 35 3.30 5.32 -4.85
N LEU A 36 3.67 4.14 -4.37
CA LEU A 36 4.78 3.92 -3.45
C LEU A 36 6.15 4.17 -4.07
N ALA A 37 6.28 4.10 -5.40
CA ALA A 37 7.50 4.48 -6.09
C ALA A 37 7.81 6.00 -6.00
N SER A 38 6.83 6.83 -5.61
CA SER A 38 6.94 8.29 -5.59
C SER A 38 6.57 8.91 -4.24
N ALA A 39 6.23 8.12 -3.22
CA ALA A 39 5.76 8.59 -1.92
C ALA A 39 6.63 8.07 -0.78
N ASP A 40 7.17 8.99 0.03
CA ASP A 40 8.12 8.68 1.12
C ASP A 40 7.44 8.45 2.50
N ASP A 41 6.16 8.81 2.68
CA ASP A 41 5.45 8.74 3.97
C ASP A 41 4.03 8.19 3.86
N GLU A 42 3.92 6.91 3.47
CA GLU A 42 2.61 6.32 3.20
C GLU A 42 2.50 4.90 3.76
N GLY A 43 2.71 4.77 5.07
CA GLY A 43 2.59 3.49 5.79
C GLY A 43 1.29 2.74 5.50
N ASN A 44 0.16 3.47 5.39
CA ASN A 44 -1.15 2.89 5.10
C ASN A 44 -1.23 2.19 3.72
N ALA A 45 -0.53 2.73 2.70
CA ALA A 45 -0.53 2.15 1.36
C ALA A 45 0.17 0.80 1.33
N TYR A 46 1.19 0.58 2.16
CA TYR A 46 1.83 -0.72 2.33
C TYR A 46 0.87 -1.77 2.91
N GLY A 47 0.05 -1.41 3.89
CA GLY A 47 -0.98 -2.30 4.43
C GLY A 47 -2.05 -2.67 3.40
N MET A 48 -2.52 -1.71 2.61
CA MET A 48 -3.46 -1.96 1.52
C MET A 48 -2.86 -2.89 0.45
N LEU A 49 -1.60 -2.67 0.08
CA LEU A 49 -0.88 -3.48 -0.90
C LEU A 49 -0.68 -4.91 -0.40
N ALA A 50 -0.30 -5.08 0.87
CA ALA A 50 -0.12 -6.39 1.47
C ALA A 50 -1.42 -7.21 1.45
N ARG A 51 -2.54 -6.62 1.87
CA ARG A 51 -3.86 -7.28 1.81
C ARG A 51 -4.27 -7.66 0.39
N ALA A 52 -3.97 -6.81 -0.60
CA ALA A 52 -4.22 -7.13 -2.01
C ALA A 52 -3.37 -8.31 -2.49
N PHE A 53 -2.13 -8.42 -2.03
CA PHE A 53 -1.29 -9.59 -2.28
C PHE A 53 -1.81 -10.86 -1.61
N GLU A 54 -2.33 -10.78 -0.39
CA GLU A 54 -2.96 -11.93 0.29
C GLU A 54 -4.18 -12.44 -0.51
N ARG A 55 -5.07 -11.54 -0.93
CA ARG A 55 -6.25 -11.89 -1.74
C ARG A 55 -5.88 -12.54 -3.07
N THR A 56 -4.75 -12.12 -3.66
CA THR A 56 -4.21 -12.69 -4.90
C THR A 56 -3.25 -13.87 -4.68
N LYS A 57 -3.19 -14.41 -3.45
CA LYS A 57 -2.35 -15.55 -3.03
C LYS A 57 -0.85 -15.34 -3.24
N ARG A 58 -0.38 -14.10 -3.28
CA ARG A 58 1.04 -13.72 -3.39
C ARG A 58 1.63 -13.45 -2.01
N ILE A 59 1.67 -14.49 -1.18
CA ILE A 59 1.98 -14.38 0.25
C ILE A 59 3.36 -13.77 0.50
N ASP A 60 4.39 -14.18 -0.25
CA ASP A 60 5.74 -13.62 -0.08
C ASP A 60 5.76 -12.10 -0.26
N LYS A 61 5.06 -11.60 -1.29
CA LYS A 61 4.94 -10.16 -1.54
C LYS A 61 4.11 -9.44 -0.48
N ALA A 62 3.09 -10.11 0.08
CA ALA A 62 2.32 -9.54 1.18
C ALA A 62 3.21 -9.30 2.41
N ARG A 63 4.07 -10.28 2.73
CA ARG A 63 5.03 -10.17 3.84
C ARG A 63 6.04 -9.06 3.60
N GLU A 64 6.60 -8.97 2.39
CA GLU A 64 7.49 -7.87 2.02
C GLU A 64 6.81 -6.51 2.18
N ALA A 65 5.56 -6.36 1.73
CA ALA A 65 4.81 -5.12 1.85
C ALA A 65 4.54 -4.76 3.32
N TYR A 66 4.11 -5.70 4.17
CA TYR A 66 3.95 -5.45 5.61
C TYR A 66 5.27 -5.06 6.27
N GLN A 67 6.38 -5.74 5.96
CA GLN A 67 7.70 -5.42 6.53
C GLN A 67 8.13 -4.00 6.19
N ARG A 68 7.95 -3.57 4.93
CA ARG A 68 8.20 -2.18 4.52
C ARG A 68 7.26 -1.20 5.20
N GLY A 69 5.99 -1.55 5.34
CA GLY A 69 5.02 -0.76 6.09
C GLY A 69 5.45 -0.54 7.54
N VAL A 70 6.00 -1.55 8.21
CA VAL A 70 6.55 -1.45 9.58
C VAL A 70 7.72 -0.47 9.63
N GLU A 71 8.67 -0.57 8.69
CA GLU A 71 9.83 0.33 8.61
C GLU A 71 9.39 1.79 8.47
N VAL A 72 8.49 2.06 7.53
CA VAL A 72 7.98 3.42 7.24
C VAL A 72 7.13 3.94 8.41
N ALA A 73 6.22 3.12 8.95
CA ALA A 73 5.40 3.52 10.09
C ALA A 73 6.25 3.85 11.33
N MET A 74 7.32 3.09 11.61
CA MET A 74 8.24 3.42 12.70
C MET A 74 9.04 4.70 12.42
N ALA A 75 9.52 4.89 11.18
CA ALA A 75 10.30 6.07 10.81
C ALA A 75 9.51 7.38 10.96
N HIS A 76 8.19 7.35 10.71
CA HIS A 76 7.31 8.52 10.80
C HIS A 76 6.53 8.62 12.12
N GLY A 77 6.88 7.81 13.14
CA GLY A 77 6.29 7.93 14.47
C GLY A 77 4.87 7.36 14.60
N HIS A 78 4.53 6.35 13.80
CA HIS A 78 3.26 5.62 13.83
C HIS A 78 3.41 4.19 14.40
N PRO A 79 3.86 4.01 15.66
CA PRO A 79 4.16 2.67 16.21
C PRO A 79 2.94 1.75 16.31
N GLY A 80 1.73 2.30 16.45
CA GLY A 80 0.50 1.50 16.45
C GLY A 80 0.26 0.80 15.10
N MET A 81 0.46 1.51 13.99
CA MET A 81 0.38 0.94 12.65
C MET A 81 1.47 -0.10 12.40
N ALA A 82 2.69 0.16 12.88
CA ALA A 82 3.77 -0.80 12.81
C ALA A 82 3.43 -2.10 13.56
N GLU A 83 2.80 -2.00 14.73
CA GLU A 83 2.40 -3.17 15.51
C GLU A 83 1.28 -3.96 14.82
N GLU A 84 0.28 -3.28 14.25
CA GLU A 84 -0.75 -3.93 13.43
C GLU A 84 -0.13 -4.75 12.29
N TYR A 85 0.87 -4.21 11.59
CA TYR A 85 1.53 -4.92 10.50
C TYR A 85 2.41 -6.08 10.99
N ARG A 86 3.04 -5.98 12.16
CA ARG A 86 3.76 -7.11 12.77
C ARG A 86 2.82 -8.26 13.10
N GLN A 87 1.65 -7.96 13.66
CA GLN A 87 0.65 -9.00 13.94
C GLN A 87 0.18 -9.71 12.67
N MET A 88 0.05 -8.99 11.56
CA MET A 88 -0.29 -9.59 10.26
C MET A 88 0.84 -10.47 9.69
N LEU A 89 2.11 -10.22 10.06
CA LEU A 89 3.25 -11.04 9.65
C LEU A 89 3.39 -12.34 10.45
N GLU A 90 2.81 -12.39 11.65
CA GLU A 90 2.88 -13.52 12.59
C GLU A 90 1.73 -14.51 12.43
N ASN A 91 0.66 -14.13 11.71
CA ASN A 91 -0.49 -14.98 11.35
C ASN A 91 -0.22 -15.85 10.12
#